data_AF-A0A7C1FAL1-F1
#
_entry.id   AF-A0A7C1FAL1-F1
#
_cell.length_a   1.000
_cell.length_b   1.000
_cell.length_c   1.000
_cell.angle_alpha   90.00
_cell.angle_beta   90.00
_cell.angle_gamma   90.00
#
_symmetry.space_group_name_H-M   'P 1'
#
loop_
_entity.id
_entity.type
_entity.pdbx_description
1 polymer ?
#
loop_
_entity_poly.entity_id
_entity_poly.type
_entity_poly.pdbx_seq_one_letter_code
_entity_poly.pdbx_strand_id
1 'polypeptide(L)'
;MAISQNTLITTAEFDEFIARPENADRLWELIDGKIAQKVPTEEHSLIAGNLFAALREFVRPRDLGRVLFEACHQLPNDNTNARLPDVEFTRKERLLPIAKEGGIRQMPVSPLKSNRRTRPSKGCVKRHFIT
;
A
#
# COMPACT_ATOMS: atom_id res chain seq x y z
N MET A 1 -21.10 -5.23 -14.30
CA MET A 1 -20.84 -6.55 -13.69
C MET A 1 -20.39 -6.38 -12.25
N ALA A 2 -21.03 -7.07 -11.31
CA ALA A 2 -20.59 -7.14 -9.92
C ALA A 2 -19.41 -8.12 -9.83
N ILE A 3 -18.21 -7.63 -9.53
CA ILE A 3 -17.03 -8.47 -9.36
C ILE A 3 -17.12 -9.09 -7.96
N SER A 4 -17.35 -10.40 -7.90
CA SER A 4 -17.28 -11.17 -6.65
C SER A 4 -15.83 -11.27 -6.19
N GLN A 5 -15.59 -11.16 -4.88
CA GLN A 5 -14.27 -11.25 -4.20
C GLN A 5 -13.49 -12.55 -4.50
N ASN A 6 -14.09 -13.50 -5.22
CA ASN A 6 -13.54 -14.81 -5.56
C ASN A 6 -13.18 -14.97 -7.05
N THR A 7 -13.30 -13.91 -7.86
CA THR A 7 -12.92 -13.94 -9.27
C THR A 7 -11.47 -13.46 -9.39
N LEU A 8 -10.63 -14.26 -10.05
CA LEU A 8 -9.28 -13.82 -10.41
C LEU A 8 -9.40 -12.85 -11.57
N ILE A 9 -8.87 -11.64 -11.40
CA ILE A 9 -8.88 -10.58 -12.42
C ILE A 9 -7.46 -10.14 -12.77
N THR A 10 -7.34 -9.53 -13.93
CA THR A 10 -6.11 -8.91 -14.42
C THR A 10 -5.96 -7.47 -13.92
N THR A 11 -4.76 -6.91 -14.06
CA THR A 11 -4.48 -5.49 -13.80
C THR A 11 -5.32 -4.56 -14.66
N ALA A 12 -5.64 -4.91 -15.90
CA ALA A 12 -6.51 -4.11 -16.76
C ALA A 12 -7.95 -4.05 -16.22
N GLU A 13 -8.51 -5.21 -15.84
CA GLU A 13 -9.85 -5.26 -15.21
C GLU A 13 -9.85 -4.58 -13.84
N PHE A 14 -8.72 -4.62 -13.11
CA PHE A 14 -8.55 -3.90 -11.87
C PHE A 14 -8.53 -2.38 -12.07
N ASP A 15 -7.86 -1.89 -13.11
CA ASP A 15 -7.85 -0.47 -13.47
C ASP A 15 -9.28 0.02 -13.79
N GLU A 16 -10.05 -0.77 -14.54
CA GLU A 16 -11.47 -0.49 -14.78
C GLU A 16 -12.31 -0.51 -13.51
N PHE A 17 -11.97 -1.37 -12.54
CA PHE A 17 -12.66 -1.46 -11.26
C PHE A 17 -12.40 -0.22 -10.38
N ILE A 18 -11.15 0.22 -10.25
CA ILE A 18 -10.80 1.38 -9.41
C ILE A 18 -11.23 2.71 -10.03
N ALA A 19 -11.37 2.78 -11.36
CA ALA A 19 -11.83 3.98 -12.07
C ALA A 19 -13.32 4.28 -11.87
N ARG A 20 -14.09 3.34 -11.29
CA ARG A 20 -15.53 3.53 -11.05
C ARG A 20 -15.74 4.58 -9.94
N PRO A 21 -16.74 5.48 -10.08
CA PRO A 21 -17.00 6.54 -9.10
C PRO A 21 -17.16 6.03 -7.67
N GLU A 22 -17.79 4.87 -7.47
CA GLU A 22 -17.99 4.26 -6.15
C GLU A 22 -16.69 3.77 -5.47
N ASN A 23 -15.61 3.65 -6.24
CA ASN A 23 -14.31 3.15 -5.80
C ASN A 23 -13.22 4.23 -5.78
N ALA A 24 -13.46 5.41 -6.37
CA ALA A 24 -12.46 6.46 -6.57
C ALA A 24 -11.80 6.95 -5.26
N ASP A 25 -12.56 7.01 -4.16
CA ASP A 25 -12.10 7.48 -2.86
C ASP A 25 -11.57 6.35 -1.95
N ARG A 26 -11.31 5.16 -2.49
CA ARG A 26 -10.90 3.98 -1.73
C ARG A 26 -9.52 3.50 -2.17
N LEU A 27 -8.77 2.98 -1.21
CA LEU A 27 -7.48 2.36 -1.46
C LEU A 27 -7.68 0.87 -1.76
N TRP A 28 -7.19 0.43 -2.92
CA TRP A 28 -7.31 -0.95 -3.39
C TRP A 28 -5.95 -1.52 -3.75
N GLU A 29 -5.79 -2.82 -3.50
CA GLU A 29 -4.68 -3.63 -4.01
C GLU A 29 -5.24 -4.78 -4.86
N LEU A 30 -4.46 -5.20 -5.85
CA LEU A 30 -4.63 -6.49 -6.53
C LEU A 30 -3.52 -7.42 -6.06
N ILE A 31 -3.90 -8.59 -5.52
CA ILE A 31 -2.99 -9.58 -4.93
C ILE A 31 -3.29 -10.92 -5.55
N ASP A 32 -2.39 -11.42 -6.41
CA ASP A 32 -2.56 -12.69 -7.12
C ASP A 32 -3.94 -12.80 -7.79
N GLY A 33 -4.35 -11.72 -8.46
CA GLY A 33 -5.64 -11.60 -9.15
C GLY A 33 -6.85 -11.32 -8.25
N LYS A 34 -6.68 -11.17 -6.93
CA LYS A 34 -7.77 -10.86 -6.00
C LYS A 34 -7.76 -9.39 -5.59
N ILE A 35 -8.91 -8.75 -5.68
CA ILE A 35 -9.10 -7.39 -5.17
C ILE A 35 -9.09 -7.43 -3.64
N ALA A 36 -8.32 -6.54 -3.01
CA ALA A 36 -8.34 -6.32 -1.58
C ALA A 36 -8.46 -4.82 -1.27
N GLN A 37 -9.38 -4.46 -0.38
CA GLN A 37 -9.46 -3.08 0.10
C GLN A 37 -8.42 -2.85 1.20
N LYS A 38 -7.67 -1.75 1.10
CA LYS A 38 -6.81 -1.26 2.17
C LYS A 38 -7.59 -0.25 3.01
N VAL A 39 -7.78 -0.57 4.28
CA VAL A 39 -8.44 0.31 5.26
C VAL A 39 -7.45 0.55 6.40
N PRO A 40 -6.61 1.61 6.33
CA PRO A 40 -5.61 1.89 7.35
C PRO A 40 -6.28 2.32 8.67
N THR A 41 -5.71 1.87 9.79
CA THR A 41 -6.08 2.34 11.14
C THR A 41 -5.19 3.50 11.57
N GLU A 42 -5.56 4.20 12.65
CA GLU A 42 -4.70 5.25 13.22
C GLU A 42 -3.33 4.72 13.65
N GLU A 43 -3.30 3.56 14.33
CA GLU A 43 -2.04 2.89 14.71
C GLU A 43 -1.16 2.58 13.49
N HIS A 44 -1.77 2.09 12.41
CA HIS A 44 -1.08 1.84 11.14
C HIS A 44 -0.47 3.11 10.57
N SER A 45 -1.24 4.20 10.54
CA SER A 45 -0.78 5.50 10.05
C SER A 45 0.38 6.06 10.89
N LEU A 46 0.33 5.92 12.21
CA LEU A 46 1.43 6.33 13.10
C LEU A 46 2.71 5.55 12.80
N ILE A 47 2.61 4.23 12.66
CA ILE A 47 3.77 3.37 12.38
C ILE A 47 4.36 3.69 11.00
N ALA A 48 3.52 3.76 9.97
CA ALA A 48 3.97 4.06 8.61
C ALA A 48 4.56 5.47 8.50
N GLY A 49 3.95 6.46 9.14
CA GLY A 49 4.44 7.84 9.16
C GLY A 49 5.82 7.97 9.82
N ASN A 50 6.01 7.33 10.97
CA ASN A 50 7.31 7.32 11.65
C ASN A 50 8.40 6.66 10.81
N LEU A 51 8.08 5.53 10.17
CA LEU A 51 9.02 4.83 9.29
C LEU A 51 9.38 5.67 8.06
N PHE A 52 8.39 6.29 7.42
CA PHE A 52 8.59 7.19 6.29
C PHE A 52 9.49 8.37 6.67
N ALA A 53 9.20 9.04 7.78
CA ALA A 53 9.96 10.20 8.25
C ALA A 53 11.44 9.82 8.48
N ALA A 54 11.70 8.78 9.26
CA ALA A 54 13.05 8.33 9.57
C ALA A 54 13.84 7.92 8.31
N LEU A 55 13.21 7.16 7.41
CA LEU A 55 13.85 6.77 6.14
C LEU A 55 14.15 7.97 5.27
N ARG A 56 13.21 8.92 5.18
CA ARG A 56 13.36 10.11 4.33
C ARG A 56 14.42 11.06 4.86
N GLU A 57 14.52 11.22 6.17
CA GLU A 57 15.60 11.98 6.83
C GLU A 57 16.98 11.36 6.58
N PHE A 58 17.07 10.04 6.45
CA PHE A 58 18.32 9.38 6.08
C PHE A 58 18.65 9.54 4.58
N VAL A 59 17.67 9.28 3.71
CA VAL A 59 17.85 9.18 2.25
C VAL A 59 18.02 10.54 1.58
N ARG A 60 17.20 11.53 1.93
CA ARG A 60 17.15 12.84 1.25
C ARG A 60 18.47 13.62 1.31
N PRO A 61 19.12 13.84 2.48
CA PRO A 61 20.35 14.64 2.53
C PRO A 61 21.56 13.92 1.91
N ARG A 62 21.48 12.61 1.74
CA ARG A 62 22.54 11.79 1.13
C ARG A 62 22.30 11.52 -0.36
N ASP A 63 21.19 12.02 -0.91
CA ASP A 63 20.81 11.83 -2.31
C ASP A 63 20.84 10.34 -2.73
N LEU A 64 20.34 9.47 -1.85
CA LEU A 64 20.38 8.01 -2.07
C LEU A 64 19.23 7.50 -2.94
N GLY A 65 18.23 8.34 -3.23
CA GLY A 65 17.09 7.97 -4.05
C GLY A 65 15.78 8.61 -3.58
N ARG A 66 14.68 7.87 -3.73
CA ARG A 66 13.32 8.34 -3.46
C ARG A 66 12.64 7.45 -2.42
N VAL A 67 12.04 8.08 -1.42
CA VAL A 67 11.15 7.44 -0.44
C VAL A 67 9.73 7.90 -0.73
N LEU A 68 8.79 6.97 -0.88
CA LEU A 68 7.37 7.24 -1.11
C LEU A 68 6.52 6.53 -0.05
N PHE A 69 5.29 7.01 0.10
CA PHE A 69 4.24 6.39 0.90
C PHE A 69 3.00 6.22 0.01
N GLU A 70 2.27 5.12 0.17
CA GLU A 70 1.01 4.85 -0.57
C GLU A 70 1.12 4.98 -2.11
N ALA A 71 2.28 4.57 -2.67
CA ALA A 71 2.48 4.55 -4.11
C ALA A 71 2.04 3.20 -4.70
N CYS A 72 1.27 3.21 -5.79
CA CYS A 72 0.81 1.98 -6.43
C CYS A 72 1.88 1.43 -7.39
N HIS A 73 2.15 0.13 -7.35
CA HIS A 73 3.10 -0.56 -8.23
C HIS A 73 2.39 -1.62 -9.06
N GLN A 74 2.56 -1.53 -10.37
CA GLN A 74 2.04 -2.48 -11.36
C GLN A 74 3.17 -2.83 -12.32
N LEU A 75 3.83 -3.97 -12.08
CA LEU A 75 4.95 -4.37 -12.92
C LEU A 75 4.48 -4.72 -14.34
N PRO A 76 5.19 -4.32 -15.39
CA PRO A 76 4.81 -4.64 -16.77
C PRO A 76 4.63 -6.14 -17.04
N ASN A 77 5.39 -6.98 -16.34
CA ASN A 77 5.40 -8.43 -16.51
C ASN A 77 4.58 -9.17 -15.43
N ASP A 78 3.77 -8.45 -14.64
CA ASP A 78 2.88 -9.02 -13.64
C ASP A 78 1.47 -8.46 -13.84
N ASN A 79 0.64 -9.25 -14.51
CA ASN A 79 -0.74 -8.86 -14.80
C ASN A 79 -1.70 -9.20 -13.66
N THR A 80 -1.21 -9.73 -12.53
CA THR A 80 -2.02 -10.19 -11.40
C THR A 80 -1.78 -9.41 -10.11
N ASN A 81 -0.86 -8.45 -10.11
CA ASN A 81 -0.56 -7.66 -8.94
C ASN A 81 -0.53 -6.16 -9.22
N ALA A 82 -1.20 -5.44 -8.33
CA ALA A 82 -1.15 -4.00 -8.18
C ALA A 82 -0.99 -3.73 -6.68
N ARG A 83 0.23 -3.46 -6.23
CA ARG A 83 0.57 -3.40 -4.81
C ARG A 83 0.69 -1.96 -4.36
N LEU A 84 0.20 -1.67 -3.16
CA LEU A 84 0.20 -0.34 -2.52
C LEU A 84 0.97 -0.43 -1.18
N PRO A 85 2.32 -0.48 -1.21
CA PRO A 85 3.14 -0.50 0.00
C PRO A 85 2.85 0.71 0.90
N ASP A 86 3.01 0.52 2.22
CA ASP A 86 2.84 1.62 3.18
C ASP A 86 3.97 2.64 3.04
N VAL A 87 5.21 2.13 2.99
CA VAL A 87 6.43 2.91 2.82
C VAL A 87 7.36 2.14 1.91
N GLU A 88 8.04 2.85 1.02
CA GLU A 88 9.00 2.27 0.12
C GLU A 88 10.20 3.15 -0.16
N PHE A 89 11.30 2.51 -0.57
CA PHE A 89 12.51 3.15 -1.02
C PHE A 89 12.97 2.60 -2.38
N THR A 90 13.29 3.52 -3.28
CA THR A 90 13.96 3.24 -4.54
C THR A 90 15.29 3.96 -4.58
N ARG A 91 16.38 3.19 -4.78
CA ARG A 91 17.74 3.74 -4.92
C ARG A 91 17.89 4.66 -6.13
N LYS A 92 18.78 5.65 -6.04
CA LYS A 92 18.98 6.68 -7.06
C LYS A 92 19.23 6.11 -8.46
N GLU A 93 20.01 5.03 -8.56
CA GLU A 93 20.39 4.39 -9.83
C GLU A 93 19.22 3.65 -10.49
N ARG A 94 18.11 3.45 -9.79
CA ARG A 94 16.88 2.82 -10.29
C ARG A 94 15.72 3.81 -10.42
N LEU A 95 15.97 5.12 -10.29
CA LEU A 95 14.90 6.07 -10.42
C LEU A 95 14.42 6.16 -11.87
N LEU A 96 13.13 5.90 -12.04
CA LEU A 96 12.40 6.25 -13.24
C LEU A 96 11.81 7.67 -13.10
N PRO A 97 11.41 8.31 -14.22
CA PRO A 97 10.59 9.50 -14.18
C PRO A 97 9.36 9.33 -13.27
N ILE A 98 8.91 10.42 -12.67
CA ILE A 98 7.73 10.39 -11.79
C ILE A 98 6.51 10.01 -12.63
N ALA A 99 5.86 8.90 -12.29
CA ALA A 99 4.57 8.54 -12.85
C ALA A 99 3.51 9.51 -12.32
N LYS A 100 2.74 10.11 -13.23
CA LYS A 100 1.63 11.01 -12.88
C LYS A 100 0.27 10.30 -12.91
N GLU A 101 0.21 9.15 -13.59
CA GLU A 101 -0.98 8.35 -13.83
C GLU A 101 -0.62 6.87 -13.76
N GLY A 102 -1.59 6.04 -13.34
CA GLY A 102 -1.43 4.59 -13.21
C GLY A 102 -0.43 4.15 -12.14
N GLY A 103 -0.09 2.86 -12.15
CA GLY A 103 0.90 2.28 -11.24
C GLY A 103 2.35 2.49 -11.70
N ILE A 104 3.26 2.63 -10.74
CA ILE A 104 4.70 2.64 -10.93
C ILE A 104 5.13 1.30 -11.54
N ARG A 105 5.79 1.37 -12.70
CA ARG A 105 6.20 0.21 -13.51
C ARG A 105 7.47 -0.50 -13.03
N GLN A 106 7.83 -0.33 -11.76
CA GLN A 106 9.01 -0.96 -11.16
C GLN A 106 8.78 -1.33 -9.70
N MET A 107 9.48 -2.37 -9.23
CA MET A 107 9.43 -2.78 -7.82
C MET A 107 10.39 -1.92 -7.00
N PRO A 108 10.01 -1.42 -5.81
CA PRO A 108 10.97 -0.81 -4.89
C PRO A 108 12.08 -1.79 -4.49
N VAL A 109 13.18 -1.25 -3.93
CA VAL A 109 14.25 -2.10 -3.37
C VAL A 109 13.77 -2.79 -2.09
N SER A 110 12.92 -2.12 -1.31
CA SER A 110 12.40 -2.65 -0.04
C SER A 110 10.96 -2.16 0.19
N PRO A 111 9.94 -2.95 -0.21
CA PRO A 111 8.57 -2.67 0.18
C PRO A 111 8.38 -3.07 1.65
N LEU A 112 8.04 -2.10 2.52
CA LEU A 112 7.66 -2.39 3.90
C LEU A 112 6.14 -2.35 4.04
N LYS A 113 5.59 -3.43 4.62
CA LYS A 113 4.20 -3.52 5.03
C LYS A 113 4.14 -3.67 6.54
N SER A 114 3.33 -2.83 7.19
CA SER A 114 2.93 -3.00 8.57
C SER A 114 2.08 -4.29 8.65
N ASN A 115 2.66 -5.37 9.19
CA ASN A 115 2.02 -6.67 9.22
C ASN A 115 1.22 -6.81 10.52
N ARG A 116 -0.10 -6.98 10.44
CA ARG A 116 -0.91 -7.38 11.60
C ARG A 116 -0.56 -8.82 11.97
N ARG A 117 0.23 -9.04 13.03
CA ARG A 117 0.11 -10.30 13.78
C ARG A 117 -1.24 -10.24 14.48
N THR A 118 -2.18 -11.10 14.08
CA THR A 118 -3.44 -11.33 14.79
C THR A 118 -3.12 -11.82 16.20
N ARG A 119 -3.03 -10.90 17.17
CA ARG A 119 -3.11 -11.28 18.58
C ARG A 119 -4.58 -11.61 18.86
N PRO A 120 -4.90 -12.76 19.48
CA PRO A 120 -6.26 -13.01 19.92
C PRO A 120 -6.62 -11.91 20.93
N SER A 121 -7.70 -11.19 20.64
CA SER A 121 -8.27 -10.19 21.53
C SER A 121 -8.60 -10.85 22.87
N LYS A 122 -7.75 -10.67 23.87
CA LYS A 122 -8.17 -10.92 25.26
C LYS A 122 -9.24 -9.88 25.58
N GLY A 123 -10.40 -10.39 25.98
CA GLY A 123 -11.63 -9.65 26.15
C GLY A 123 -11.47 -8.37 26.97
N CYS A 124 -12.22 -7.37 26.55
CA CYS A 124 -12.47 -6.14 27.28
C CYS A 124 -13.06 -6.49 28.66
N VAL A 125 -12.24 -6.48 29.71
CA VAL A 125 -12.71 -6.49 31.09
C VAL A 125 -12.91 -5.04 31.51
N LYS A 126 -14.19 -4.67 31.67
CA LYS A 126 -14.66 -3.42 32.28
C LYS A 126 -13.91 -3.18 33.59
N ARG A 127 -13.14 -2.10 33.69
CA ARG A 127 -12.79 -1.52 35.00
C ARG A 127 -13.71 -0.33 35.26
N HIS A 128 -14.53 -0.50 36.30
CA HIS A 128 -15.34 0.54 36.89
C HIS A 128 -14.41 1.60 37.48
N PHE A 129 -14.65 2.86 37.16
CA PHE A 129 -14.15 3.98 37.94
C PHE A 129 -15.03 4.10 39.18
N ILE A 130 -14.43 4.01 40.37
CA ILE A 130 -15.00 4.47 41.63
C ILE A 130 -14.05 5.54 42.14
N THR A 131 -14.60 6.71 42.44
CA THR A 131 -13.94 7.80 43.17
C THR A 131 -14.17 7.57 44.66
#